data_AF-A0A939XIA3-F1
#
_entry.id   AF-A0A939XIA3-F1
#
_cell.length_a   1.000
_cell.length_b   1.000
_cell.length_c   1.000
_cell.angle_alpha   90.00
_cell.angle_beta   90.00
_cell.angle_gamma   90.00
#
_symmetry.space_group_name_H-M   'P 1'
#
loop_
_entity.id
_entity.type
_entity.pdbx_description
1 polymer ?
#
loop_
_entity_poly.entity_id
_entity_poly.type
_entity_poly.pdbx_seq_one_letter_code
_entity_poly.pdbx_strand_id
1 'polypeptide(L)'
;MKHKTRTERVYNEATGWYETREVELKGYTFTDDDRILIVREYLESGVSAEKIIKKYHISSRSVLFSWMDKFLNEKDLLPLQQESILDEDMAKTKDERLKEKDAEIKRLRKALELEKLRSHAYSTMIDLAEQTFNIPVRKKSGTKQ
;
A
#
# COMPACT_ATOMS: atom_id res chain seq x y z
N MET A 1 -24.82 -10.33 8.12
CA MET A 1 -25.57 -10.96 6.99
C MET A 1 -27.07 -10.99 7.26
N LYS A 2 -27.87 -10.29 6.45
CA LYS A 2 -29.34 -10.35 6.53
C LYS A 2 -29.92 -10.75 5.17
N HIS A 3 -30.90 -11.65 5.18
CA HIS A 3 -31.67 -11.99 3.98
C HIS A 3 -32.49 -10.77 3.55
N LYS A 4 -32.51 -10.50 2.24
CA LYS A 4 -33.36 -9.45 1.68
C LYS A 4 -34.80 -9.95 1.70
N THR A 5 -35.72 -9.27 2.37
CA THR A 5 -37.15 -9.59 2.32
C THR A 5 -37.86 -8.62 1.38
N ARG A 6 -38.86 -9.11 0.64
CA ARG A 6 -39.79 -8.29 -0.14
C ARG A 6 -41.19 -8.53 0.38
N THR A 7 -41.86 -7.42 0.67
CA THR A 7 -43.26 -7.41 1.06
C THR A 7 -44.13 -7.53 -0.20
N GLU A 8 -44.92 -8.60 -0.31
CA GLU A 8 -45.85 -8.81 -1.43
C GLU A 8 -47.30 -8.87 -0.94
N ARG A 9 -48.22 -8.26 -1.69
CA ARG A 9 -49.65 -8.31 -1.42
C ARG A 9 -50.25 -9.50 -2.18
N VAL A 10 -50.71 -10.50 -1.44
CA VAL A 10 -51.31 -11.72 -2.00
C VAL A 10 -52.79 -11.71 -1.65
N TYR A 11 -53.66 -11.96 -2.64
CA TYR A 11 -55.09 -12.09 -2.40
C TYR A 11 -55.38 -13.40 -1.70
N ASN A 12 -56.03 -13.35 -0.53
CA ASN A 12 -56.42 -14.54 0.22
C ASN A 12 -57.90 -14.86 -0.06
N GLU A 13 -58.14 -15.97 -0.77
CA GLU A 13 -59.48 -16.41 -1.19
C GLU A 13 -60.39 -16.80 -0.02
N ALA A 14 -59.84 -17.18 1.14
CA ALA A 14 -60.62 -17.55 2.32
C ALA A 14 -61.12 -16.34 3.13
N THR A 15 -60.36 -15.25 3.12
CA THR A 15 -60.69 -14.02 3.86
C THR A 15 -61.26 -12.92 2.97
N GLY A 16 -61.11 -13.03 1.64
CA GLY A 16 -61.61 -12.07 0.66
C GLY A 16 -60.81 -10.76 0.59
N TRP A 17 -59.68 -10.68 1.31
CA TRP A 17 -58.84 -9.49 1.43
C TRP A 17 -57.42 -9.77 0.94
N TYR A 18 -56.68 -8.70 0.64
CA TYR A 18 -55.25 -8.79 0.36
C TYR A 18 -54.48 -8.88 1.67
N GLU A 19 -53.70 -9.94 1.83
CA GLU A 19 -52.76 -10.10 2.94
C GLU A 19 -51.35 -9.75 2.48
N THR A 20 -50.60 -9.14 3.39
CA THR A 20 -49.20 -8.83 3.17
C THR A 20 -48.36 -10.00 3.66
N ARG A 21 -47.65 -10.68 2.75
CA ARG A 21 -46.68 -11.72 3.10
C ARG A 21 -45.26 -11.20 2.86
N GLU A 22 -44.38 -11.46 3.83
CA GLU A 22 -42.96 -11.29 3.64
C GLU A 22 -42.41 -12.49 2.88
N VAL A 23 -41.87 -12.24 1.69
CA VAL A 23 -41.21 -13.26 0.88
C VAL A 23 -39.71 -13.02 0.98
N GLU A 24 -38.97 -14.05 1.41
CA GLU A 24 -37.51 -14.02 1.46
C GLU A 24 -36.96 -14.03 0.02
N LEU A 25 -36.28 -12.95 -0.38
CA LEU A 25 -35.52 -12.92 -1.62
C LEU A 25 -34.18 -13.63 -1.39
N LYS A 26 -33.72 -14.38 -2.40
CA LYS A 26 -32.39 -15.02 -2.46
C LYS A 26 -31.25 -13.99 -2.64
N GLY A 27 -31.31 -12.86 -1.95
CA GLY A 27 -30.28 -11.84 -1.94
C GLY A 27 -29.76 -11.64 -0.53
N TYR A 28 -28.44 -11.72 -0.35
CA TYR A 28 -27.79 -11.34 0.90
C TYR A 28 -27.46 -9.85 0.87
N THR A 29 -27.77 -9.16 1.97
CA THR A 29 -27.29 -7.80 2.20
C THR A 29 -26.07 -7.86 3.12
N PHE A 30 -24.99 -7.22 2.67
CA PHE A 30 -23.74 -7.07 3.42
C PHE A 30 -23.62 -5.61 3.86
N THR A 31 -23.40 -5.38 5.15
CA THR A 31 -22.98 -4.08 5.69
C THR A 31 -21.54 -3.79 5.29
N ASP A 32 -21.08 -2.54 5.40
CA ASP A 32 -19.68 -2.22 5.07
C ASP A 32 -18.69 -2.94 6.01
N ASP A 33 -19.03 -3.10 7.29
CA ASP A 33 -18.23 -3.90 8.24
C ASP A 33 -18.12 -5.38 7.82
N ASP A 34 -19.24 -6.00 7.39
CA ASP A 34 -19.23 -7.38 6.88
C ASP A 34 -18.31 -7.49 5.66
N ARG A 35 -18.34 -6.51 4.75
CA ARG A 35 -17.50 -6.49 3.54
C ARG A 35 -16.02 -6.34 3.87
N ILE A 36 -15.67 -5.46 4.80
CA ILE A 36 -14.29 -5.25 5.25
C ILE A 36 -13.73 -6.54 5.86
N LEU A 37 -14.51 -7.21 6.70
CA LEU A 37 -14.08 -8.44 7.36
C LEU A 37 -13.84 -9.57 6.34
N ILE A 38 -14.70 -9.70 5.34
CA ILE A 38 -14.56 -10.68 4.25
C ILE A 38 -13.32 -10.39 3.39
N VAL A 39 -13.07 -9.13 3.04
CA VAL A 39 -11.88 -8.73 2.27
C VAL A 39 -10.60 -8.98 3.05
N ARG A 40 -10.58 -8.66 4.36
CA ARG A 40 -9.44 -8.96 5.24
C ARG A 40 -9.16 -10.47 5.28
N GLU A 41 -10.19 -11.29 5.49
CA GLU A 41 -10.02 -12.75 5.53
C GLU A 41 -9.47 -13.28 4.20
N TYR A 42 -9.92 -12.76 3.06
CA TYR A 42 -9.38 -13.15 1.75
C TYR A 42 -7.87 -12.86 1.63
N LEU A 43 -7.42 -11.68 2.10
CA LEU A 43 -6.01 -11.29 2.08
C LEU A 43 -5.15 -12.12 3.05
N GLU A 44 -5.66 -12.42 4.24
CA GLU A 44 -4.91 -13.16 5.27
C GLU A 44 -4.85 -14.66 5.00
N SER A 45 -5.92 -15.24 4.44
CA SER A 45 -6.03 -16.70 4.27
C SER A 45 -5.38 -17.23 3.00
N GLY A 46 -5.06 -16.37 2.02
CA GLY A 46 -4.43 -16.76 0.75
C GLY A 46 -5.25 -17.75 -0.08
N VAL A 47 -6.54 -17.91 0.23
CA VAL A 47 -7.43 -18.85 -0.46
C VAL A 47 -7.92 -18.25 -1.77
N SER A 48 -8.24 -19.11 -2.75
CA SER A 48 -8.84 -18.66 -4.01
C SER A 48 -10.16 -17.90 -3.77
N ALA A 49 -10.38 -16.83 -4.53
CA ALA A 49 -11.56 -15.99 -4.45
C ALA A 49 -12.87 -16.80 -4.54
N GLU A 50 -12.89 -17.88 -5.32
CA GLU A 50 -14.05 -18.77 -5.46
C GLU A 50 -14.47 -19.42 -4.14
N LYS A 51 -13.50 -19.76 -3.28
CA LYS A 51 -13.78 -20.37 -1.97
C LYS A 51 -14.44 -19.38 -1.03
N ILE A 52 -14.01 -18.11 -1.04
CA ILE A 52 -14.62 -17.01 -0.27
C ILE A 52 -16.01 -16.70 -0.80
N ILE A 53 -16.17 -16.60 -2.11
CA ILE A 53 -17.47 -16.35 -2.76
C ILE A 53 -18.49 -17.42 -2.38
N LYS A 54 -18.08 -18.70 -2.41
CA LYS A 54 -18.94 -19.82 -2.01
C LYS A 54 -19.26 -19.82 -0.52
N LYS A 55 -18.27 -19.50 0.34
CA LYS A 55 -18.44 -19.43 1.80
C LYS A 55 -19.40 -18.32 2.22
N TYR A 56 -19.30 -17.17 1.57
CA TYR A 56 -20.05 -15.96 1.92
C TYR A 56 -21.26 -15.70 1.01
N HIS A 57 -21.55 -16.58 0.06
CA HIS A 57 -22.62 -16.42 -0.94
C HIS A 57 -22.57 -15.07 -1.66
N ILE A 58 -21.36 -14.62 -2.00
CA ILE A 58 -21.16 -13.39 -2.76
C ILE A 58 -21.66 -13.61 -4.19
N SER A 59 -22.31 -12.61 -4.77
CA SER A 59 -22.94 -12.75 -6.09
C SER A 59 -21.93 -13.02 -7.22
N SER A 60 -20.73 -12.44 -7.15
CA SER A 60 -19.69 -12.66 -8.16
C SER A 60 -18.30 -12.32 -7.65
N ARG A 61 -17.28 -12.78 -8.38
CA ARG A 61 -15.88 -12.44 -8.12
C ARG A 61 -15.61 -10.94 -8.30
N SER A 62 -16.27 -10.31 -9.27
CA SER A 62 -16.16 -8.87 -9.51
C SER A 62 -16.67 -8.05 -8.33
N VAL A 63 -17.68 -8.53 -7.60
CA VAL A 63 -18.20 -7.86 -6.39
C VAL A 63 -17.16 -7.88 -5.27
N LEU A 64 -16.51 -9.02 -5.03
CA LEU A 64 -15.43 -9.13 -4.05
C LEU A 64 -14.26 -8.21 -4.40
N PHE A 65 -13.86 -8.17 -5.68
CA PHE A 65 -12.80 -7.27 -6.12
C PHE A 65 -13.19 -5.80 -6.07
N SER A 66 -14.45 -5.45 -6.35
CA SER A 66 -14.94 -4.08 -6.20
C SER A 66 -14.94 -3.63 -4.74
N TRP A 67 -15.24 -4.51 -3.79
CA TRP A 67 -15.09 -4.21 -2.36
C TRP A 67 -13.62 -4.02 -2.00
N MET A 68 -12.75 -4.90 -2.48
CA MET A 68 -11.31 -4.81 -2.26
C MET A 68 -10.74 -3.49 -2.82
N ASP A 69 -11.13 -3.12 -4.04
CA ASP A 69 -10.76 -1.87 -4.70
C ASP A 69 -11.26 -0.66 -3.91
N LYS A 70 -12.53 -0.66 -3.48
CA LYS A 70 -13.09 0.37 -2.61
C LYS A 70 -12.25 0.54 -1.34
N PHE A 71 -11.96 -0.53 -0.60
CA PHE A 71 -11.27 -0.42 0.69
C PHE A 71 -9.75 -0.23 0.59
N LEU A 72 -9.12 -0.61 -0.54
CA LEU A 72 -7.71 -0.36 -0.79
C LEU A 72 -7.47 1.05 -1.34
N ASN A 73 -8.39 1.57 -2.16
CA ASN A 73 -8.29 2.91 -2.75
C ASN A 73 -8.86 4.00 -1.84
N GLU A 74 -9.74 3.68 -0.88
CA GLU A 74 -10.18 4.63 0.15
C GLU A 74 -9.04 5.08 1.10
N LYS A 75 -7.82 4.53 0.91
CA LYS A 75 -6.58 5.14 1.42
C LYS A 75 -6.25 6.52 0.83
N ASP A 76 -6.97 6.98 -0.20
CA ASP A 76 -6.93 8.36 -0.69
C ASP A 76 -7.59 9.39 0.24
N LEU A 77 -8.06 8.99 1.43
CA LEU A 77 -8.29 9.95 2.52
C LEU A 77 -6.98 10.51 3.12
N LEU A 78 -5.81 10.07 2.63
CA LEU A 78 -4.55 10.75 2.84
C LEU A 78 -4.24 11.63 1.61
N PRO A 79 -4.19 12.96 1.75
CA PRO A 79 -3.69 13.83 0.69
C PRO A 79 -2.16 13.69 0.62
N LEU A 80 -1.69 12.58 0.05
CA LEU A 80 -0.28 12.36 -0.25
C LEU A 80 -0.13 12.37 -1.76
N GLN A 81 0.47 13.47 -2.22
CA GLN A 81 0.99 13.72 -3.56
C GLN A 81 1.55 12.45 -4.21
N GLN A 82 0.73 11.72 -4.97
CA GLN A 82 1.17 10.49 -5.65
C GLN A 82 0.53 10.40 -7.03
N GLU A 83 0.42 11.51 -7.76
CA GLU A 83 -0.19 11.50 -9.10
C GLU A 83 0.65 12.20 -10.17
N SER A 84 1.98 12.21 -10.03
CA SER A 84 2.86 12.66 -11.13
C SER A 84 4.11 11.83 -11.38
N ILE A 85 4.30 10.68 -10.70
CA ILE A 85 5.51 9.85 -10.88
C ILE A 85 5.25 8.59 -11.72
N LEU A 86 3.99 8.17 -11.90
CA LEU A 86 3.69 6.89 -12.57
C LEU A 86 3.47 6.99 -14.09
N ASP A 87 3.07 8.16 -14.61
CA ASP A 87 2.74 8.28 -16.04
C ASP A 87 3.95 8.60 -16.94
N GLU A 88 5.05 9.17 -16.41
CA GLU A 88 6.26 9.43 -17.19
C GLU A 88 7.18 8.20 -17.39
N ASP A 89 7.14 7.22 -16.48
CA ASP A 89 8.08 6.06 -16.50
C ASP A 89 7.67 4.98 -17.52
N MET A 90 6.44 5.05 -18.06
CA MET A 90 5.96 4.10 -19.08
C MET A 90 6.30 4.50 -20.52
N ALA A 91 6.75 5.74 -20.76
CA ALA A 91 7.13 6.24 -22.08
C ALA A 91 8.63 6.13 -22.39
N LYS A 92 9.49 6.02 -21.37
CA LYS A 92 10.95 5.92 -21.57
C LYS A 92 11.34 4.51 -22.03
N THR A 93 12.05 4.42 -23.15
CA THR A 93 12.57 3.13 -23.63
C THR A 93 13.57 2.58 -22.60
N LYS A 94 13.65 1.24 -22.44
CA LYS A 94 14.57 0.58 -21.50
C LYS A 94 16.01 1.13 -21.57
N ASP A 95 16.46 1.50 -22.78
CA ASP A 95 17.78 2.08 -23.06
C ASP A 95 17.96 3.50 -22.48
N GLU A 96 16.93 4.33 -22.48
CA GLU A 96 16.98 5.68 -21.90
C GLU A 96 17.08 5.63 -20.37
N ARG A 97 16.34 4.70 -19.75
CA ARG A 97 16.40 4.46 -18.30
C ARG A 97 17.77 3.93 -17.86
N LEU A 98 18.42 3.11 -18.69
CA LEU A 98 19.79 2.64 -18.47
C LEU A 98 20.78 3.81 -18.49
N LYS A 99 20.69 4.67 -19.51
CA LYS A 99 21.56 5.86 -19.63
C LYS A 99 21.40 6.83 -18.46
N GLU A 100 20.17 7.08 -18.03
CA GLU A 100 19.89 7.93 -16.87
C GLU A 100 20.50 7.36 -15.58
N LYS A 101 20.32 6.06 -15.34
CA LYS A 101 20.93 5.37 -14.20
C LYS A 101 22.45 5.38 -14.24
N ASP A 102 23.05 5.18 -15.40
CA ASP A 102 24.51 5.21 -15.57
C ASP A 102 25.08 6.62 -15.31
N ALA A 103 24.37 7.66 -15.75
CA ALA A 103 24.73 9.05 -15.46
C ALA A 103 24.68 9.34 -13.96
N GLU A 104 23.65 8.86 -13.27
CA GLU A 104 23.52 9.03 -11.82
C GLU A 104 24.60 8.24 -11.06
N ILE A 105 24.88 7.00 -11.45
CA ILE A 105 25.97 6.21 -10.88
C ILE A 105 27.32 6.93 -11.04
N LYS A 106 27.58 7.52 -12.22
CA LYS A 106 28.79 8.29 -12.48
C LYS A 106 28.88 9.53 -11.59
N ARG A 107 27.78 10.26 -11.43
CA ARG A 107 27.70 11.44 -10.55
C ARG A 107 27.97 11.07 -9.10
N LEU A 108 27.30 10.04 -8.60
CA LEU A 108 27.45 9.56 -7.22
C LEU A 108 28.88 9.08 -6.94
N ARG A 109 29.50 8.34 -7.87
CA ARG A 109 30.91 7.91 -7.74
C ARG A 109 31.87 9.10 -7.64
N LYS A 110 31.68 10.12 -8.47
CA LYS A 110 32.51 11.34 -8.43
C LYS A 110 32.34 12.10 -7.11
N ALA A 111 31.10 12.23 -6.62
CA ALA A 111 30.83 12.86 -5.33
C ALA A 111 31.49 12.08 -4.17
N LEU A 112 31.41 10.74 -4.21
CA LEU A 112 32.04 9.87 -3.21
C LEU A 112 33.57 10.00 -3.22
N GLU A 113 34.18 10.03 -4.40
CA GLU A 113 35.63 10.18 -4.55
C GLU A 113 36.09 11.53 -3.99
N LEU A 114 35.39 12.62 -4.33
CA LEU A 114 35.70 13.96 -3.83
C LEU A 114 35.59 14.02 -2.31
N GLU A 115 34.54 13.43 -1.73
CA GLU A 115 34.33 13.47 -0.28
C GLU A 115 35.36 12.63 0.48
N LYS A 116 35.78 11.49 -0.10
CA LYS A 116 36.90 10.70 0.44
C LYS A 116 38.20 11.49 0.41
N LEU A 117 38.50 12.16 -0.69
CA LEU A 117 39.69 13.00 -0.82
C LEU A 117 39.66 14.15 0.20
N ARG A 118 38.51 14.82 0.32
CA ARG A 118 38.30 15.91 1.29
C ARG A 118 38.49 15.43 2.73
N SER A 119 37.88 14.31 3.08
CA SER A 119 38.02 13.69 4.40
C SER A 119 39.47 13.32 4.71
N HIS A 120 40.19 12.76 3.73
CA HIS A 120 41.60 12.42 3.87
C HIS A 120 42.46 13.67 4.07
N ALA A 121 42.26 14.71 3.27
CA ALA A 121 42.96 15.98 3.40
C ALA A 121 42.73 16.67 4.75
N TYR A 122 41.51 16.59 5.29
CA TYR A 122 41.24 17.09 6.65
C TYR A 122 41.93 16.27 7.72
N SER A 123 41.96 14.94 7.58
CA SER A 123 42.71 14.09 8.51
C SER A 123 44.20 14.45 8.52
N THR A 124 44.82 14.60 7.36
CA THR A 124 46.25 14.94 7.27
C THR A 124 46.55 16.35 7.78
N MET A 125 45.66 17.32 7.53
CA MET A 125 45.79 18.67 8.09
C MET A 125 45.73 18.67 9.61
N ILE A 126 44.86 17.84 10.21
CA ILE A 126 44.81 17.66 11.66
C ILE A 126 46.13 17.07 12.16
N ASP A 127 46.64 16.02 11.51
CA ASP A 127 47.91 15.39 11.92
C ASP A 127 49.08 16.40 11.87
N LEU A 128 49.17 17.22 10.83
CA LEU A 128 50.18 18.28 10.70
C LEU A 128 50.04 19.37 11.79
N ALA A 129 48.81 19.76 12.13
CA ALA A 129 48.55 20.74 13.18
C ALA A 129 48.94 20.22 14.56
N GLU A 130 48.62 18.96 14.86
CA GLU A 130 49.04 18.29 16.11
C GLU A 130 50.56 18.20 16.21
N GLN A 131 51.25 17.87 15.10
CA GLN A 131 52.73 17.81 15.06
C GLN A 131 53.38 19.18 15.23
N THR A 132 52.86 20.22 14.58
CA THR A 132 53.49 21.56 14.55
C THR A 132 53.24 22.33 15.85
N PHE A 133 52.01 22.29 16.37
CA PHE A 133 51.60 23.09 17.53
C PHE A 133 51.56 22.28 18.83
N ASN A 134 51.71 20.95 18.78
CA ASN A 134 51.70 20.06 19.94
C ASN A 134 50.42 20.19 20.81
N ILE A 135 49.30 20.58 20.18
CA ILE A 135 47.97 20.67 20.78
C ILE A 135 47.15 19.49 20.26
N PRO A 136 46.55 18.66 21.14
CA PRO A 136 45.70 17.55 20.71
C PRO A 136 44.36 18.06 20.17
N VAL A 137 44.08 17.80 18.89
CA VAL A 137 42.83 18.20 18.22
C VAL A 137 41.87 17.02 18.15
N ARG A 138 42.36 15.79 17.93
CA ARG A 138 41.57 14.56 18.01
C ARG A 138 41.40 14.11 19.46
N LYS A 139 40.19 13.65 19.79
CA LYS A 139 39.96 12.91 21.04
C LYS A 139 40.75 11.60 21.00
N LYS A 140 41.57 11.35 22.03
CA LYS A 140 42.21 10.05 22.21
C LYS A 140 41.13 8.98 22.48
N SER A 141 41.14 7.90 21.71
CA SER A 141 40.26 6.75 21.89
C SER A 141 40.62 6.03 23.19
N GLY A 142 40.01 6.44 24.30
CA GLY A 142 40.24 5.81 25.59
C GLY A 142 39.36 6.39 26.68
N THR A 143 38.17 5.81 26.87
CA THR A 143 37.63 5.69 28.24
C THR A 143 38.05 4.30 28.71
N LYS A 144 38.98 4.23 29.66
CA LYS A 144 39.30 2.99 30.36
C LYS A 144 38.03 2.54 31.09
N GLN A 145 37.51 1.36 30.73
CA GLN A 145 36.60 0.61 31.60
C GLN A 145 37.40 -0.13 32.64
#